data_AF-A0A660TV00-F1
#
_entry.id   AF-A0A660TV00-F1
#
_cell.length_a   1.000
_cell.length_b   1.000
_cell.length_c   1.000
_cell.angle_alpha   90.00
_cell.angle_beta   90.00
_cell.angle_gamma   90.00
#
_symmetry.space_group_name_H-M   'P 1'
#
loop_
_entity.id
_entity.type
_entity.pdbx_description
1 polymer ?
#
loop_
_entity_poly.entity_id
_entity_poly.type
_entity_poly.pdbx_seq_one_letter_code
_entity_poly.pdbx_strand_id
1 'polypeptide(L)'
;MDEGSYSGEYTGKLGYSLYKKYLDSAHTVYYAHSGKENDEPNLCHPTPFFGECSNASTLSWVDIAVVNKKTDSVELIAEIEESGAEPKKVIGDVVNIMLSEQVRINGKDYGYGDITFI
;
A
#
# COMPACT_ATOMS: atom_id res chain seq x y z
N MET A 1 -10.34 -5.58 31.20
CA MET A 1 -9.65 -4.46 30.55
C MET A 1 -9.56 -4.88 29.10
N ASP A 2 -10.37 -4.27 28.24
CA ASP A 2 -10.31 -4.55 26.80
C ASP A 2 -8.99 -4.02 26.27
N GLU A 3 -8.13 -4.92 25.80
CA GLU A 3 -6.98 -4.58 24.98
C GLU A 3 -7.55 -4.11 23.63
N GLY A 4 -7.69 -2.79 23.48
CA GLY A 4 -8.11 -2.18 22.22
C GLY A 4 -7.10 -2.54 21.14
N SER A 5 -7.51 -3.40 20.21
CA SER A 5 -6.84 -3.65 18.93
C SER A 5 -6.50 -2.30 18.28
N TYR A 6 -5.21 -2.00 18.13
CA TYR A 6 -4.78 -0.87 17.32
C TYR A 6 -5.17 -1.16 15.86
N SER A 7 -5.95 -0.29 15.20
CA SER A 7 -6.21 -0.46 13.77
C SER A 7 -4.89 -0.35 13.01
N GLY A 8 -4.56 -1.36 12.20
CA GLY A 8 -3.33 -1.38 11.39
C GLY A 8 -2.21 -2.26 11.97
N GLU A 9 -2.43 -2.96 13.09
CA GLU A 9 -1.40 -3.81 13.70
C GLU A 9 -1.04 -5.00 12.79
N TYR A 10 -2.03 -5.64 12.16
CA TYR A 10 -1.79 -6.76 11.27
C TYR A 10 -1.15 -6.32 9.95
N THR A 11 -1.58 -5.19 9.41
CA THR A 11 -1.00 -4.51 8.25
C THR A 11 0.45 -4.19 8.52
N GLY A 12 0.77 -3.59 9.67
CA GLY A 12 2.15 -3.28 10.03
C GLY A 12 3.02 -4.53 10.18
N LYS A 13 2.50 -5.59 10.83
CA LYS A 13 3.20 -6.87 10.93
C LYS A 13 3.45 -7.51 9.56
N LEU A 14 2.46 -7.49 8.65
CA LEU A 14 2.60 -8.04 7.32
C LEU A 14 3.58 -7.21 6.48
N GLY A 15 3.42 -5.89 6.46
CA GLY A 15 4.31 -4.95 5.76
C GLY A 15 5.76 -5.14 6.17
N TYR A 16 6.05 -5.17 7.46
CA TYR A 16 7.40 -5.40 7.98
C TYR A 16 7.95 -6.81 7.66
N SER A 17 7.08 -7.84 7.68
CA SER A 17 7.46 -9.20 7.28
C SER A 17 7.86 -9.27 5.80
N LEU A 18 7.06 -8.65 4.93
CA LEU A 18 7.34 -8.54 3.51
C LEU A 18 8.63 -7.74 3.26
N TYR A 19 8.79 -6.59 3.92
CA TYR A 19 10.03 -5.81 3.86
C TYR A 19 11.26 -6.68 4.14
N LYS A 20 11.28 -7.42 5.24
CA LYS A 20 12.39 -8.33 5.57
C LYS A 20 12.61 -9.41 4.52
N LYS A 21 11.53 -9.99 3.99
CA LYS A 21 11.61 -11.03 2.95
C LYS A 21 12.24 -10.51 1.65
N TYR A 22 11.98 -9.25 1.30
CA TYR A 22 12.43 -8.64 0.05
C TYR A 22 13.68 -7.75 0.20
N LEU A 23 14.29 -7.68 1.39
CA LEU A 23 15.43 -6.79 1.68
C LEU A 23 16.57 -6.91 0.66
N ASP A 24 16.98 -8.15 0.35
CA ASP A 24 18.06 -8.47 -0.57
C ASP A 24 17.57 -8.82 -1.99
N SER A 25 16.34 -8.44 -2.32
CA SER A 25 15.71 -8.76 -3.60
C SER A 25 15.78 -7.59 -4.60
N ALA A 26 15.18 -7.77 -5.79
CA ALA A 26 14.96 -6.68 -6.74
C ALA A 26 13.79 -5.76 -6.36
N HIS A 27 13.11 -6.02 -5.24
CA HIS A 27 11.90 -5.31 -4.84
C HIS A 27 12.13 -4.43 -3.62
N THR A 28 11.29 -3.40 -3.49
CA THR A 28 11.14 -2.55 -2.31
C THR A 28 9.70 -2.62 -1.85
N VAL A 29 9.49 -2.82 -0.54
CA VAL A 29 8.16 -2.86 0.07
C VAL A 29 7.94 -1.56 0.83
N TYR A 30 6.79 -0.93 0.60
CA TYR A 30 6.28 0.25 1.30
C TYR A 30 4.96 -0.10 1.98
N TYR A 31 4.71 0.45 3.17
CA TYR A 31 3.54 0.08 3.95
C TYR A 31 3.08 1.19 4.91
N ALA A 32 1.77 1.25 5.17
CA ALA A 32 1.07 2.37 5.82
C ALA A 32 1.14 2.40 7.35
N HIS A 33 1.31 1.24 7.99
CA HIS A 33 1.20 1.09 9.44
C HIS A 33 2.46 0.50 10.07
N SER A 34 2.84 0.94 11.26
CA SER A 34 3.95 0.32 11.99
C SER A 34 3.44 -0.81 12.87
N GLY A 35 4.21 -1.91 12.94
CA GLY A 35 3.97 -2.99 13.89
C GLY A 35 4.58 -2.72 15.28
N LYS A 36 5.39 -1.66 15.42
CA LYS A 36 6.02 -1.16 16.67
C LYS A 36 6.09 0.37 16.72
N GLU A 37 6.35 0.92 17.90
CA GLU A 37 6.57 2.37 18.10
C GLU A 37 7.85 2.85 17.40
N ASN A 38 7.67 3.63 16.32
CA ASN A 38 8.59 4.55 15.62
C ASN A 38 9.87 3.96 14.96
N ASP A 39 10.24 4.51 13.80
CA ASP A 39 11.42 4.20 12.95
C ASP A 39 11.38 2.92 12.08
N GLU A 40 10.21 2.52 11.61
CA GLU A 40 10.11 1.45 10.60
C GLU A 40 10.49 1.93 9.18
N PRO A 41 11.33 1.18 8.44
CA PRO A 41 11.80 1.58 7.11
C PRO A 41 10.65 1.53 6.09
N ASN A 42 10.66 2.46 5.14
CA ASN A 42 9.66 2.56 4.06
C ASN A 42 8.20 2.74 4.52
N LEU A 43 8.00 3.15 5.77
CA LEU A 43 6.69 3.51 6.32
C LEU A 43 6.15 4.76 5.59
N CYS A 44 5.08 4.59 4.83
CA CYS A 44 4.36 5.66 4.14
C CYS A 44 3.02 5.13 3.61
N HIS A 45 2.13 6.03 3.18
CA HIS A 45 0.90 5.64 2.48
C HIS A 45 1.12 5.71 0.96
N PRO A 46 1.30 4.58 0.25
CA PRO A 46 1.17 4.57 -1.20
C PRO A 46 -0.19 5.14 -1.60
N THR A 47 -0.18 6.03 -2.59
CA THR A 47 -1.37 6.81 -2.96
C THR A 47 -1.67 6.64 -4.44
N PRO A 48 -2.64 5.78 -4.82
CA PRO A 48 -3.09 5.64 -6.19
C PRO A 48 -3.79 6.90 -6.71
N PHE A 49 -3.53 7.26 -7.96
CA PHE A 49 -4.14 8.42 -8.61
C PHE A 49 -4.26 8.22 -10.14
N PHE A 50 -5.05 9.08 -10.78
CA PHE A 50 -5.14 9.18 -12.24
C PHE A 50 -4.72 10.58 -12.71
N GLY A 51 -4.14 10.70 -13.91
CA GLY A 51 -3.67 11.98 -14.43
C GLY A 51 -2.55 12.61 -13.59
N GLU A 52 -2.75 13.84 -13.11
CA GLU A 52 -1.80 14.54 -12.23
C GLU A 52 -2.18 14.35 -10.76
N CYS A 53 -1.25 13.94 -9.89
CA CYS A 53 -1.55 13.73 -8.47
C CYS A 53 -1.91 15.06 -7.77
N SER A 54 -3.15 15.13 -7.30
CA SER A 54 -3.78 16.24 -6.59
C SER A 54 -4.88 15.70 -5.68
N ASN A 55 -5.41 16.54 -4.78
CA ASN A 55 -6.56 16.14 -3.96
C ASN A 55 -7.79 15.71 -4.78
N ALA A 56 -7.94 16.17 -6.02
CA ALA A 56 -9.06 15.84 -6.89
C ALA A 56 -8.89 14.52 -7.66
N SER A 57 -7.67 13.99 -7.71
CA SER A 57 -7.30 12.80 -8.50
C SER A 57 -6.74 11.65 -7.66
N THR A 58 -6.44 11.89 -6.38
CA THR A 58 -6.18 10.84 -5.41
C THR A 58 -7.42 9.97 -5.24
N LEU A 59 -7.27 8.68 -5.47
CA LEU A 59 -8.36 7.71 -5.41
C LEU A 59 -8.44 7.03 -4.04
N SER A 60 -7.30 6.68 -3.45
CA SER A 60 -7.22 6.05 -2.14
C SER A 60 -5.86 6.27 -1.47
N TRP A 61 -5.78 5.93 -0.19
CA TRP A 61 -4.52 5.58 0.47
C TRP A 61 -4.54 4.09 0.66
N VAL A 62 -3.47 3.40 0.27
CA VAL A 62 -3.42 1.94 0.39
C VAL A 62 -2.43 1.48 1.44
N ASP A 63 -2.63 0.26 1.91
CA ASP A 63 -1.81 -0.32 2.98
C ASP A 63 -0.42 -0.78 2.55
N ILE A 64 -0.29 -1.42 1.39
CA ILE A 64 0.98 -2.03 0.93
C ILE A 64 1.21 -1.76 -0.56
N ALA A 65 2.45 -1.43 -0.90
CA ALA A 65 2.94 -1.44 -2.27
C ALA A 65 4.30 -2.15 -2.39
N VAL A 66 4.48 -2.92 -3.47
CA VAL A 66 5.75 -3.55 -3.82
C VAL A 66 6.22 -3.02 -5.16
N VAL A 67 7.39 -2.38 -5.15
CA VAL A 67 8.02 -1.77 -6.32
C VAL A 67 9.19 -2.62 -6.78
N ASN A 68 9.25 -2.92 -8.08
CA ASN A 68 10.44 -3.51 -8.69
C ASN A 68 11.46 -2.41 -9.02
N LYS A 69 12.63 -2.48 -8.35
CA LYS A 69 13.72 -1.49 -8.49
C LYS A 69 14.33 -1.44 -9.88
N LYS A 70 14.20 -2.51 -10.69
CA LYS A 70 14.79 -2.58 -12.03
C LYS A 70 13.93 -1.90 -13.08
N THR A 71 12.61 -2.08 -12.97
CA THR A 71 11.63 -1.54 -13.92
C THR A 71 11.01 -0.23 -13.44
N ASP A 72 11.24 0.12 -12.17
CA ASP A 72 10.65 1.30 -11.52
C ASP A 72 9.12 1.31 -11.56
N SER A 73 8.53 0.11 -11.36
CA SER A 73 7.09 -0.10 -11.47
C SER A 73 6.52 -0.79 -10.24
N VAL A 74 5.25 -0.51 -9.95
CA VAL A 74 4.48 -1.21 -8.92
C VAL A 74 4.01 -2.54 -9.48
N GLU A 75 4.38 -3.64 -8.82
CA GLU A 75 4.00 -5.02 -9.19
C GLU A 75 2.94 -5.61 -8.24
N LEU A 76 2.79 -5.06 -7.04
CA LEU A 76 1.72 -5.41 -6.11
C LEU A 76 1.25 -4.17 -5.37
N ILE A 77 -0.06 -4.08 -5.21
CA ILE A 77 -0.74 -3.09 -4.40
C ILE A 77 -1.86 -3.79 -3.63
N ALA A 78 -2.04 -3.48 -2.35
CA ALA A 78 -3.03 -4.14 -1.52
C ALA A 78 -3.58 -3.22 -0.43
N GLU A 79 -4.85 -3.46 -0.12
CA GLU A 79 -5.57 -2.93 1.03
C GLU A 79 -5.95 -4.08 1.97
N ILE A 80 -5.89 -3.86 3.27
CA ILE A 80 -6.11 -4.85 4.31
C ILE A 80 -7.12 -4.31 5.31
N GLU A 81 -8.33 -4.84 5.24
CA GLU A 81 -9.37 -4.52 6.22
C GLU A 81 -9.18 -5.34 7.50
N GLU A 82 -8.83 -4.65 8.59
CA GLU A 82 -8.67 -5.27 9.92
C GLU A 82 -9.94 -5.18 10.78
N SER A 83 -10.95 -4.43 10.34
CA SER A 83 -12.22 -4.30 11.03
C SER A 83 -13.34 -5.11 10.36
N GLY A 84 -14.55 -5.03 10.89
CA GLY A 84 -15.69 -5.72 10.30
C GLY A 84 -15.90 -5.25 8.86
N ALA A 85 -15.88 -6.18 7.90
CA ALA A 85 -15.95 -5.85 6.48
C ALA A 85 -17.17 -4.96 6.17
N GLU A 86 -16.90 -3.78 5.61
CA GLU A 86 -17.89 -2.90 5.01
C GLU A 86 -17.87 -3.11 3.48
N PRO A 87 -18.81 -3.88 2.89
CA PRO A 87 -18.70 -4.30 1.48
C PRO A 87 -18.58 -3.14 0.49
N LYS A 88 -19.16 -1.98 0.80
CA LYS A 88 -19.06 -0.78 -0.04
C LYS A 88 -17.66 -0.18 -0.04
N LYS A 89 -16.96 -0.19 1.11
CA LYS A 89 -15.56 0.27 1.19
C LYS A 89 -14.67 -0.66 0.38
N VAL A 90 -14.73 -1.97 0.66
CA VAL A 90 -13.95 -2.99 -0.04
C VAL A 90 -14.09 -2.88 -1.56
N ILE A 91 -15.33 -2.75 -2.08
CA ILE A 91 -15.56 -2.56 -3.52
C ILE A 91 -14.96 -1.22 -4.00
N GLY A 92 -15.14 -0.15 -3.23
CA GLY A 92 -14.56 1.15 -3.53
C GLY A 92 -13.03 1.09 -3.65
N ASP A 93 -12.35 0.45 -2.72
CA ASP A 93 -10.89 0.34 -2.69
C ASP A 93 -10.36 -0.44 -3.89
N VAL A 94 -11.00 -1.57 -4.22
CA VAL A 94 -10.68 -2.36 -5.42
C VAL A 94 -10.85 -1.53 -6.69
N VAL A 95 -11.98 -0.82 -6.83
CA VAL A 95 -12.24 0.02 -8.01
C VAL A 95 -11.25 1.18 -8.10
N ASN A 96 -10.93 1.82 -6.98
CA ASN A 96 -9.96 2.91 -6.91
C ASN A 96 -8.57 2.46 -7.36
N ILE A 97 -8.13 1.28 -6.94
CA ILE A 97 -6.88 0.67 -7.40
C ILE A 97 -6.94 0.40 -8.91
N MET A 98 -8.02 -0.22 -9.40
CA MET A 98 -8.18 -0.55 -10.83
C MET A 98 -8.21 0.67 -11.75
N LEU A 99 -8.80 1.78 -11.30
CA LEU A 99 -8.92 3.01 -12.08
C LEU A 99 -7.68 3.90 -12.02
N SER A 100 -6.79 3.67 -11.06
CA SER A 100 -5.56 4.43 -10.97
C SER A 100 -4.62 4.12 -12.14
N GLU A 101 -3.88 5.13 -12.58
CA GLU A 101 -2.88 5.00 -13.63
C GLU A 101 -1.47 4.86 -13.03
N GLN A 102 -1.28 5.45 -11.84
CA GLN A 102 0.00 5.58 -11.15
C GLN A 102 -0.20 5.54 -9.63
N VAL A 103 0.89 5.30 -8.91
CA VAL A 103 0.96 5.35 -7.45
C VAL A 103 2.05 6.32 -7.03
N ARG A 104 1.73 7.25 -6.13
CA ARG A 104 2.71 8.12 -5.48
C ARG A 104 3.19 7.47 -4.20
N ILE A 105 4.50 7.33 -4.05
CA ILE A 105 5.16 6.78 -2.87
C ILE A 105 6.33 7.70 -2.51
N ASN A 106 6.30 8.27 -1.30
CA ASN A 106 7.32 9.23 -0.82
C ASN A 106 7.65 10.36 -1.84
N GLY A 107 6.62 10.88 -2.50
CA GLY A 107 6.74 11.98 -3.47
C GLY A 107 7.27 11.57 -4.85
N LYS A 108 7.55 10.29 -5.08
CA LYS A 108 7.87 9.74 -6.40
C LYS A 108 6.67 9.03 -6.99
N ASP A 109 6.45 9.22 -8.29
CA ASP A 109 5.38 8.57 -9.04
C ASP A 109 5.89 7.31 -9.71
N TYR A 110 5.12 6.24 -9.61
CA TYR A 110 5.40 4.94 -10.19
C TYR A 110 4.24 4.53 -11.08
N GLY A 111 4.56 4.06 -12.29
CA GLY A 111 3.60 3.36 -13.13
C GLY A 111 3.39 1.92 -12.66
N TYR A 112 2.35 1.29 -13.18
CA TYR A 112 2.09 -0.12 -12.96
C TYR A 112 2.88 -0.99 -13.95
N GLY A 113 3.42 -2.11 -13.44
CA GLY A 113 3.94 -3.19 -14.28
C GLY A 113 2.80 -4.08 -14.80
N ASP A 114 3.13 -5.32 -15.18
CA ASP A 114 2.10 -6.33 -15.47
C ASP A 114 1.37 -6.69 -14.17
N ILE A 115 0.24 -6.03 -13.92
CA ILE A 115 -0.60 -6.29 -12.74
C ILE A 115 -1.51 -7.47 -13.02
N THR A 116 -1.46 -8.44 -12.11
CA THR A 116 -2.49 -9.47 -11.99
C THR A 116 -3.40 -9.14 -10.80
N PHE A 117 -4.68 -8.95 -11.06
CA PHE A 117 -5.70 -8.92 -10.01
C PHE A 117 -6.04 -10.37 -9.64
N ILE A 118 -5.85 -10.73 -8.37
CA ILE A 118 -6.08 -12.10 -7.85
C ILE A 118 -7.24 -12.04 -6.85
#